data_AF-A0A960JPH5-F1
#
_entry.id   AF-A0A960JPH5-F1
#
_cell.length_a   1.000
_cell.length_b   1.000
_cell.length_c   1.000
_cell.angle_alpha   90.00
_cell.angle_beta   90.00
_cell.angle_gamma   90.00
#
_symmetry.space_group_name_H-M   'P 1'
#
loop_
_entity.id
_entity.type
_entity.pdbx_description
1 polymer ?
#
loop_
_entity_poly.entity_id
_entity_poly.type
_entity_poly.pdbx_seq_one_letter_code
_entity_poly.pdbx_strand_id
1 'polypeptide(L)'
;RDTIADLEGMLNLAGARAAHTARPADEAGDEPVWRPPVVATVGTTGEGVGELADALEAHAAHQRRTGELDRRRAQHRSQRLREVALGRVGRELDDLLATEWGAALRAEAEGARIDPWSAADRLLQRLASRLSDD
;
A
#
# COMPACT_ATOMS: atom_id res chain seq x y z
N ARG A 1 7.22 -26.95 23.63
CA ARG A 1 6.36 -25.90 23.04
C ARG A 1 6.93 -25.66 21.66
N ASP A 2 6.17 -26.02 20.63
CA ASP A 2 6.68 -26.23 19.29
C ASP A 2 6.43 -24.97 18.45
N THR A 3 7.28 -23.95 18.65
CA THR A 3 7.13 -22.62 18.04
C THR A 3 7.02 -22.67 16.52
N ILE A 4 7.59 -23.69 15.89
CA ILE A 4 7.47 -23.93 14.44
C ILE A 4 6.02 -24.26 14.08
N ALA A 5 5.39 -25.21 14.77
CA ALA A 5 3.99 -25.58 14.54
C ALA A 5 3.04 -24.38 14.78
N ASP A 6 3.33 -23.54 15.78
CA ASP A 6 2.57 -22.32 16.04
C ASP A 6 2.69 -21.30 14.88
N LEU A 7 3.90 -21.11 14.33
CA LEU A 7 4.14 -20.20 13.20
C LEU A 7 3.52 -20.70 11.89
N GLU A 8 3.58 -22.00 11.63
CA GLU A 8 2.88 -22.62 10.50
C GLU A 8 1.37 -22.42 10.62
N GLY A 9 0.80 -22.61 11.82
CA GLY A 9 -0.61 -22.31 12.11
C GLY A 9 -0.97 -20.85 11.82
N MET A 10 -0.14 -19.90 12.25
CA MET A 10 -0.34 -18.47 12.00
C MET A 10 -0.26 -18.10 10.51
N LEU A 11 0.70 -18.68 9.77
CA LEU A 11 0.84 -18.45 8.33
C LEU A 11 -0.34 -19.02 7.55
N ASN A 12 -0.89 -20.17 7.96
CA ASN A 12 -2.10 -20.74 7.37
C ASN A 12 -3.33 -19.83 7.60
N LEU A 13 -3.44 -19.21 8.76
CA LEU A 13 -4.49 -18.22 9.07
C LEU A 13 -4.30 -16.90 8.31
N ALA A 14 -3.06 -16.42 8.18
CA ALA A 14 -2.74 -15.19 7.45
C ALA A 14 -2.85 -15.36 5.93
N GLY A 15 -2.52 -16.55 5.40
CA GLY A 15 -2.68 -16.90 3.98
C GLY A 15 -4.14 -16.84 3.53
N ALA A 16 -5.09 -17.23 4.39
CA ALA A 16 -6.53 -17.05 4.15
C ALA A 16 -6.95 -15.57 4.11
N ARG A 17 -6.20 -14.67 4.76
CA ARG A 17 -6.46 -13.22 4.79
C ARG A 17 -5.77 -12.48 3.64
N ALA A 18 -4.56 -12.90 3.25
CA ALA A 18 -3.86 -12.39 2.07
C ALA A 18 -4.58 -12.74 0.77
N ALA A 19 -5.21 -13.93 0.70
CA ALA A 19 -6.12 -14.32 -0.38
C ALA A 19 -7.34 -13.40 -0.54
N HIS A 20 -7.75 -12.68 0.51
CA HIS A 20 -8.85 -11.71 0.43
C HIS A 20 -8.41 -10.35 -0.18
N THR A 21 -7.12 -10.03 -0.16
CA THR A 21 -6.56 -8.81 -0.77
C THR A 21 -5.98 -9.05 -2.17
N ALA A 22 -5.99 -10.28 -2.65
CA ALA A 22 -5.56 -10.65 -3.99
C ALA A 22 -6.70 -11.34 -4.75
N ARG A 23 -7.27 -10.58 -5.70
CA ARG A 23 -8.04 -11.00 -6.90
C ARG A 23 -9.59 -11.01 -6.80
N PRO A 24 -10.33 -10.32 -7.71
CA PRO A 24 -11.58 -10.86 -8.22
C PRO A 24 -11.24 -11.99 -9.18
N ALA A 25 -11.74 -13.18 -8.86
CA ALA A 25 -11.46 -14.42 -9.58
C ALA A 25 -12.01 -14.35 -11.00
N ASP A 26 -11.18 -13.99 -11.96
CA ASP A 26 -11.29 -14.47 -13.33
C ASP A 26 -9.90 -14.49 -13.96
N GLU A 27 -9.57 -15.64 -14.55
CA GLU A 27 -8.39 -15.90 -15.40
C GLU A 27 -7.00 -15.91 -14.73
N ALA A 28 -6.68 -16.97 -14.00
CA ALA A 28 -5.31 -17.49 -13.94
C ALA A 28 -5.40 -18.96 -13.51
N GLY A 29 -4.71 -19.83 -14.26
CA GLY A 29 -4.74 -21.28 -14.11
C GLY A 29 -4.27 -21.79 -12.76
N ASP A 30 -4.32 -23.12 -12.65
CA ASP A 30 -4.16 -24.00 -11.49
C ASP A 30 -2.78 -23.95 -10.80
N GLU A 31 -2.13 -22.78 -10.76
CA GLU A 31 -0.77 -22.65 -10.24
C GLU A 31 -0.80 -22.49 -8.70
N PRO A 32 -0.09 -23.36 -7.95
CA PRO A 32 -0.21 -23.41 -6.50
C PRO A 32 0.31 -22.12 -5.84
N VAL A 33 -0.48 -21.57 -4.93
CA VAL A 33 -0.13 -20.43 -4.08
C VAL A 33 1.13 -20.76 -3.27
N TRP A 34 2.16 -19.90 -3.34
CA TRP A 34 3.38 -20.08 -2.56
C TRP A 34 3.07 -20.12 -1.05
N ARG A 35 3.54 -21.18 -0.39
CA ARG A 35 3.50 -21.32 1.07
C ARG A 35 4.92 -21.12 1.61
N PRO A 36 5.20 -20.02 2.34
CA PRO A 36 6.51 -19.80 2.92
C PRO A 36 6.87 -20.91 3.92
N PRO A 37 8.03 -21.58 3.80
CA PRO A 37 8.49 -22.52 4.80
C PRO A 37 8.95 -21.80 6.07
N VAL A 38 8.80 -22.44 7.23
CA VAL A 38 9.36 -21.97 8.50
C VAL A 38 10.72 -22.65 8.70
N VAL A 39 11.81 -21.88 8.61
CA VAL A 39 13.18 -22.37 8.78
C VAL A 39 13.74 -21.86 10.11
N ALA A 40 14.18 -22.77 10.97
CA ALA A 40 14.83 -22.42 12.23
C ALA A 40 16.27 -22.00 11.98
N THR A 41 16.72 -20.89 12.58
CA THR A 41 18.08 -20.38 12.39
C THR A 41 18.68 -19.84 13.68
N VAL A 42 20.01 -19.92 13.81
CA VAL A 42 20.76 -19.30 14.91
C VAL A 42 21.84 -18.39 14.34
N GLY A 43 21.59 -17.07 14.42
CA GLY A 43 22.45 -16.07 13.78
C GLY A 43 23.90 -16.03 14.28
N THR A 44 24.16 -16.45 15.52
CA THR A 44 25.51 -16.45 16.11
C THR A 44 26.36 -17.65 15.69
N THR A 45 25.73 -18.78 15.36
CA THR A 45 26.43 -20.02 14.97
C THR A 45 26.34 -20.29 13.47
N GLY A 46 25.41 -19.64 12.77
CA GLY A 46 25.14 -19.88 11.35
C GLY A 46 24.26 -21.11 11.08
N GLU A 47 23.72 -21.74 12.12
CA GLU A 47 22.80 -22.87 11.97
C GLU A 47 21.54 -22.45 11.21
N GLY A 48 21.10 -23.30 10.27
CA GLY A 48 19.91 -23.08 9.44
C GLY A 48 20.07 -22.04 8.32
N VAL A 49 21.22 -21.38 8.19
CA VAL A 49 21.44 -20.35 7.15
C VAL A 49 21.43 -20.93 5.74
N GLY A 50 21.96 -22.15 5.55
CA GLY A 50 21.91 -22.84 4.25
C GLY A 50 20.47 -23.14 3.82
N GLU A 51 19.69 -23.73 4.71
CA GLU A 51 18.27 -24.02 4.48
C GLU A 51 17.44 -22.75 4.20
N LEU A 52 17.78 -21.64 4.88
CA LEU A 52 17.18 -20.35 4.61
C LEU A 52 17.55 -19.85 3.20
N ALA A 53 18.80 -19.99 2.78
CA ALA A 53 19.24 -19.59 1.45
C ALA A 53 18.51 -20.38 0.36
N ASP A 54 18.38 -21.71 0.52
CA ASP A 54 17.63 -22.57 -0.41
C ASP A 54 16.16 -22.16 -0.51
N ALA A 55 15.52 -21.85 0.63
CA ALA A 55 14.14 -21.37 0.66
C ALA A 55 13.97 -20.02 -0.06
N LEU A 56 14.95 -19.11 0.06
CA LEU A 56 14.95 -17.83 -0.65
C LEU A 56 15.10 -18.02 -2.17
N GLU A 57 15.98 -18.92 -2.62
CA GLU A 57 16.14 -19.24 -4.04
C GLU A 57 14.88 -19.86 -4.64
N ALA A 58 14.26 -20.81 -3.93
CA ALA A 58 13.02 -21.44 -4.35
C ALA A 58 11.87 -20.42 -4.46
N HIS A 59 11.77 -19.50 -3.51
CA HIS A 59 10.80 -18.40 -3.57
C HIS A 59 11.09 -17.46 -4.76
N ALA A 60 12.36 -17.09 -4.99
CA ALA A 60 12.74 -16.25 -6.12
C ALA A 60 12.41 -16.92 -7.46
N ALA A 61 12.61 -18.23 -7.59
CA ALA A 61 12.24 -19.01 -8.77
C ALA A 61 10.72 -19.01 -8.98
N HIS A 62 9.94 -19.26 -7.92
CA HIS A 62 8.47 -19.17 -7.98
C HIS A 62 8.02 -17.78 -8.44
N GLN A 63 8.54 -16.72 -7.83
CA GLN A 63 8.19 -15.34 -8.14
C GLN A 63 8.51 -14.93 -9.59
N ARG A 64 9.60 -15.47 -10.16
CA ARG A 64 9.94 -15.26 -11.59
C ARG A 64 8.99 -16.04 -12.50
N ARG A 65 8.71 -17.30 -12.16
CA ARG A 65 7.83 -18.17 -12.94
C ARG A 65 6.40 -17.64 -13.01
N THR A 66 5.87 -17.15 -11.89
CA THR A 66 4.49 -16.63 -11.78
C THR A 66 4.37 -15.17 -12.20
N GLY A 67 5.48 -14.44 -12.37
CA GLY A 67 5.47 -12.98 -12.61
C GLY A 67 4.98 -12.15 -11.42
N GLU A 68 4.74 -12.78 -10.26
CA GLU A 68 4.16 -12.14 -9.07
C GLU A 68 5.05 -11.01 -8.53
N LEU A 69 6.37 -11.12 -8.71
CA LEU A 69 7.30 -10.05 -8.34
C LEU A 69 7.03 -8.75 -9.10
N ASP A 70 6.87 -8.84 -10.41
CA ASP A 70 6.66 -7.67 -11.25
C ASP A 70 5.26 -7.10 -11.07
N ARG A 71 4.26 -7.96 -10.85
CA ARG A 71 2.90 -7.55 -10.49
C ARG A 71 2.88 -6.75 -9.19
N ARG A 72 3.51 -7.27 -8.12
CA ARG A 72 3.62 -6.56 -6.83
C ARG A 72 4.38 -5.24 -6.98
N ARG A 73 5.50 -5.24 -7.71
CA ARG A 73 6.28 -4.02 -7.98
C ARG A 73 5.45 -2.98 -8.72
N ALA A 74 4.67 -3.36 -9.73
CA ALA A 74 3.78 -2.46 -10.44
C ALA A 74 2.71 -1.87 -9.51
N GLN A 75 2.05 -2.71 -8.71
CA GLN A 75 1.07 -2.26 -7.72
C GLN A 75 1.67 -1.28 -6.71
N HIS A 76 2.85 -1.58 -6.16
CA HIS A 76 3.57 -0.67 -5.26
C HIS A 76 3.97 0.64 -5.93
N ARG A 77 4.39 0.63 -7.20
CA ARG A 77 4.69 1.85 -7.96
C ARG A 77 3.44 2.72 -8.12
N SER A 78 2.31 2.12 -8.49
CA SER A 78 1.04 2.85 -8.63
C SER A 78 0.55 3.41 -7.29
N GLN A 79 0.69 2.66 -6.20
CA GLN A 79 0.37 3.14 -4.85
C GLN A 79 1.27 4.32 -4.45
N ARG A 80 2.59 4.20 -4.64
CA ARG A 80 3.52 5.29 -4.35
C ARG A 80 3.24 6.53 -5.19
N LEU A 81 2.91 6.38 -6.47
CA LEU A 81 2.51 7.50 -7.33
C LEU A 81 1.29 8.23 -6.72
N ARG A 82 0.27 7.48 -6.31
CA ARG A 82 -0.93 8.05 -5.66
C ARG A 82 -0.59 8.76 -4.35
N GLU A 83 0.23 8.15 -3.50
CA GLU A 83 0.66 8.74 -2.22
C GLU A 83 1.41 10.05 -2.43
N VAL A 84 2.37 10.08 -3.36
CA VAL A 84 3.14 11.28 -3.69
C VAL A 84 2.23 12.37 -4.25
N ALA A 85 1.32 12.02 -5.16
CA ALA A 85 0.37 12.97 -5.75
C ALA A 85 -0.55 13.57 -4.68
N LEU A 86 -1.14 12.74 -3.80
CA LEU A 86 -1.98 13.22 -2.71
C LEU A 86 -1.21 14.08 -1.71
N GLY A 87 0.04 13.71 -1.39
CA GLY A 87 0.89 14.52 -0.53
C GLY A 87 1.21 15.90 -1.14
N ARG A 88 1.39 15.98 -2.47
CA ARG A 88 1.59 17.26 -3.16
C ARG A 88 0.32 18.10 -3.15
N VAL A 89 -0.83 17.52 -3.51
CA VAL A 89 -2.13 18.19 -3.46
C VAL A 89 -2.44 18.70 -2.06
N GLY A 90 -2.20 17.90 -1.02
CA GLY A 90 -2.40 18.29 0.38
C GLY A 90 -1.61 19.56 0.74
N ARG A 91 -0.32 19.63 0.37
CA ARG A 91 0.49 20.83 0.62
C ARG A 91 -0.04 22.07 -0.09
N GLU A 92 -0.43 21.97 -1.36
CA GLU A 92 -1.00 23.12 -2.08
C GLU A 92 -2.34 23.56 -1.48
N LEU A 93 -3.15 22.63 -0.96
CA LEU A 93 -4.38 22.95 -0.24
C LEU A 93 -4.07 23.70 1.07
N ASP A 94 -3.08 23.23 1.84
CA ASP A 94 -2.64 23.89 3.07
C ASP A 94 -2.14 25.31 2.79
N ASP A 95 -1.33 25.49 1.73
CA ASP A 95 -0.84 26.80 1.30
C ASP A 95 -1.98 27.73 0.88
N LEU A 96 -2.96 27.24 0.12
CA LEU A 96 -4.16 28.00 -0.24
C LEU A 96 -4.99 28.39 0.99
N LEU A 97 -5.13 27.47 1.94
CA LEU A 97 -5.84 27.70 3.19
C LEU A 97 -5.13 28.70 4.12
N ALA A 98 -3.81 28.87 3.97
CA ALA A 98 -3.02 29.88 4.67
C ALA A 98 -3.16 31.30 4.07
N THR A 99 -3.76 31.45 2.89
CA THR A 99 -4.03 32.76 2.28
C THR A 99 -5.24 33.47 2.92
N GLU A 100 -5.35 34.78 2.73
CA GLU A 100 -6.54 35.57 3.15
C GLU A 100 -7.85 35.00 2.58
N TRP A 101 -7.83 34.57 1.32
CA TRP A 101 -8.99 33.93 0.69
C TRP A 101 -9.35 32.60 1.39
N GLY A 102 -8.35 31.79 1.70
CA GLY A 102 -8.53 30.52 2.41
C GLY A 102 -9.04 30.71 3.84
N ALA A 103 -8.54 31.72 4.55
CA ALA A 103 -9.04 32.12 5.86
C ALA A 103 -10.50 32.56 5.82
N ALA A 104 -10.90 33.36 4.82
CA ALA A 104 -12.28 33.76 4.62
C ALA A 104 -13.21 32.58 4.33
N LEU A 105 -12.79 31.64 3.47
CA LEU A 105 -13.54 30.42 3.17
C LEU A 105 -13.74 29.55 4.42
N ARG A 106 -12.70 29.40 5.25
CA ARG A 106 -12.78 28.67 6.52
C ARG A 106 -13.79 29.32 7.46
N ALA A 107 -13.75 30.64 7.59
CA ALA A 107 -14.70 31.39 8.43
C ALA A 107 -16.15 31.33 7.89
N GLU A 108 -16.35 31.16 6.58
CA GLU A 108 -17.68 30.87 6.01
C GLU A 108 -18.19 29.48 6.42
N ALA A 109 -17.34 28.46 6.34
CA ALA A 109 -17.68 27.09 6.70
C ALA A 109 -17.92 26.91 8.21
N GLU A 110 -17.01 27.42 9.05
CA GLU A 110 -17.14 27.38 10.52
C GLU A 110 -18.36 28.16 11.02
N GLY A 111 -18.70 29.26 10.33
CA GLY A 111 -19.91 30.04 10.61
C GLY A 111 -21.20 29.44 10.03
N ALA A 112 -21.15 28.23 9.44
CA ALA A 112 -22.27 27.57 8.77
C ALA A 112 -22.95 28.40 7.66
N ARG A 113 -22.23 29.37 7.07
CA ARG A 113 -22.70 30.17 5.92
C ARG A 113 -22.63 29.38 4.62
N ILE A 114 -21.71 28.43 4.56
CA ILE A 114 -21.62 27.38 3.54
C ILE A 114 -21.40 26.05 4.26
N ASP A 115 -21.90 24.96 3.69
CA ASP A 115 -21.61 23.64 4.24
C ASP A 115 -20.17 23.19 3.87
N PRO A 116 -19.59 22.24 4.63
CA PRO A 116 -18.22 21.78 4.40
C PRO A 116 -17.95 21.19 3.00
N TRP A 117 -18.95 20.60 2.35
CA TRP A 117 -18.78 20.04 1.01
C TRP A 117 -18.70 21.15 -0.03
N SER A 118 -19.60 22.13 0.04
CA SER A 118 -19.54 23.32 -0.81
C SER A 118 -18.22 24.10 -0.61
N ALA A 119 -17.72 24.18 0.62
CA ALA A 119 -16.41 24.78 0.90
C ALA A 119 -15.27 23.99 0.24
N ALA A 120 -15.29 22.66 0.35
CA ALA A 120 -14.32 21.78 -0.28
C ALA A 120 -14.33 21.92 -1.81
N ASP A 121 -15.51 21.99 -2.44
CA ASP A 121 -15.63 22.17 -3.89
C ASP A 121 -15.02 23.50 -4.35
N ARG A 122 -15.27 24.59 -3.62
CA ARG A 122 -14.65 25.90 -3.90
C ARG A 122 -13.13 25.86 -3.76
N LEU A 123 -12.63 25.17 -2.75
CA LEU A 123 -11.20 24.98 -2.52
C LEU A 123 -10.55 24.19 -3.67
N LEU A 124 -11.16 23.08 -4.10
CA LEU A 124 -10.68 22.26 -5.20
C LEU A 124 -10.72 23.00 -6.54
N GLN A 125 -11.78 23.77 -6.81
CA GLN A 125 -11.87 24.58 -8.03
C GLN A 125 -10.73 25.61 -8.11
N ARG A 126 -10.44 26.29 -7.00
CA ARG A 126 -9.36 27.28 -6.97
C ARG A 126 -7.97 26.65 -7.09
N LEU A 127 -7.78 25.48 -6.49
CA LEU A 127 -6.55 24.69 -6.70
C LEU A 127 -6.38 24.30 -8.17
N ALA A 128 -7.45 23.83 -8.83
CA ALA A 128 -7.40 23.43 -10.23
C ALA A 128 -7.03 24.61 -11.15
N SER A 129 -7.56 25.81 -10.91
CA SER A 129 -7.15 27.00 -11.66
C SER A 129 -5.67 27.31 -11.48
N ARG A 130 -5.18 27.33 -10.22
CA ARG A 130 -3.77 27.61 -9.90
C ARG A 130 -2.80 26.62 -10.55
N LEU A 131 -3.15 25.34 -10.60
CA LEU A 131 -2.34 24.30 -11.24
C LEU A 131 -2.40 24.32 -12.77
N SER A 132 -3.39 25.00 -13.35
CA SER A 132 -3.55 25.13 -14.81
C SER A 132 -2.87 26.39 -15.36
N ASP A 133 -2.59 27.37 -14.49
CA ASP A 133 -1.94 28.64 -14.84
C ASP A 133 -0.40 28.58 -14.74
N ASP A 134 0.16 27.45 -14.28
CA ASP A 134 1.60 27.17 -14.04
C ASP A 134 2.16 26.22 -15.11
#